data_AF-F2D1M2-F1
#
_entry.id   AF-F2D1M2-F1
#
_cell.length_a   1.000
_cell.length_b   1.000
_cell.length_c   1.000
_cell.angle_alpha   90.00
_cell.angle_beta   90.00
_cell.angle_gamma   90.00
#
_symmetry.space_group_name_H-M   'P 1'
#
loop_
_entity.id
_entity.type
_entity.pdbx_description
1 polymer ?
#
loop_
_entity_poly.entity_id
_entity_poly.type
_entity_poly.pdbx_seq_one_letter_code
_entity_poly.pdbx_strand_id
1 'polypeptide(L)'
;EHREVAREAVRKSLVLLKNGKSSYAPLLPLPKKAGKILVAGSHADNLGNQCGGWTITWQGEPGNNNTAGTTILSAIKSTVDPGTQVVYAENPDRSAVDAGEYDYAVVVFGEPPYAETAGDNLNLTIPEPGPAVIQTVCESVKCVVVLISGRPLVVEPYIGVMDAFVAAWLPGSEGQGVADVLFGDYGFTGKLPRTWFRSVDQLPMNVGDEHYDPLFPFGFGLTTEATK
;
A
#
# COMPACT_ATOMS: atom_id res chain seq x y z
N GLU A 1 18.38 16.50 -4.17
CA GLU A 1 18.02 16.40 -5.60
C GLU A 1 17.63 14.98 -6.01
N HIS A 2 18.52 13.98 -6.01
CA HIS A 2 18.15 12.61 -6.44
C HIS A 2 17.03 11.96 -5.61
N ARG A 3 16.99 12.20 -4.30
CA ARG A 3 15.88 11.77 -3.45
C ARG A 3 14.54 12.40 -3.82
N GLU A 4 14.53 13.65 -4.30
CA GLU A 4 13.30 14.28 -4.79
C GLU A 4 12.82 13.65 -6.09
N VAL A 5 13.74 13.27 -6.99
CA VAL A 5 13.41 12.51 -8.20
C VAL A 5 12.85 11.14 -7.83
N ALA A 6 13.44 10.45 -6.86
CA ALA A 6 12.93 9.17 -6.37
C ALA A 6 11.55 9.32 -5.72
N ARG A 7 11.32 10.33 -4.86
CA ARG A 7 10.00 10.66 -4.30
C ARG A 7 8.96 10.92 -5.39
N GLU A 8 9.34 11.65 -6.44
CA GLU A 8 8.48 11.88 -7.61
C GLU A 8 8.14 10.58 -8.35
N ALA A 9 9.13 9.71 -8.56
CA ALA A 9 8.93 8.42 -9.19
C ALA A 9 8.01 7.52 -8.35
N VAL A 10 8.17 7.54 -7.01
CA VAL A 10 7.28 6.84 -6.09
C VAL A 10 5.85 7.31 -6.30
N ARG A 11 5.54 8.60 -6.13
CA ARG A 11 4.13 9.06 -6.25
C ARG A 11 3.50 8.76 -7.62
N LYS A 12 4.30 8.76 -8.70
CA LYS A 12 3.85 8.44 -10.06
C LYS A 12 3.65 6.94 -10.32
N SER A 13 4.30 6.06 -9.55
CA SER A 13 4.17 4.61 -9.71
C SER A 13 2.92 4.04 -9.05
N LEU A 14 2.40 4.71 -8.02
CA LEU A 14 1.29 4.22 -7.21
C LEU A 14 0.00 4.13 -8.02
N VAL A 15 -0.64 2.96 -7.96
CA VAL A 15 -1.91 2.71 -8.67
C VAL A 15 -3.03 2.58 -7.66
N LEU A 16 -4.00 3.48 -7.74
CA LEU A 16 -5.21 3.44 -6.92
C LEU A 16 -6.21 2.46 -7.52
N LEU A 17 -6.49 1.37 -6.83
CA LEU A 17 -7.32 0.26 -7.32
C LEU A 17 -8.76 0.31 -6.78
N LYS A 18 -8.94 0.88 -5.59
CA LYS A 18 -10.24 1.12 -4.97
C LYS A 18 -10.21 2.43 -4.18
N ASN A 19 -11.29 3.20 -4.21
CA ASN A 19 -11.43 4.43 -3.42
C ASN A 19 -12.89 4.68 -3.00
N GLY A 20 -13.33 3.99 -1.95
CA GLY A 20 -14.69 4.01 -1.43
C GLY A 20 -15.46 2.72 -1.75
N LYS A 21 -16.47 2.41 -0.90
CA LYS A 21 -17.46 1.35 -1.18
C LYS A 21 -18.50 1.79 -2.22
N SER A 22 -18.58 3.10 -2.52
CA SER A 22 -19.38 3.67 -3.61
C SER A 22 -18.64 4.83 -4.26
N SER A 23 -18.99 5.15 -5.50
CA SER A 23 -18.39 6.25 -6.28
C SER A 23 -18.66 7.65 -5.71
N TYR A 24 -19.59 7.80 -4.77
CA TYR A 24 -20.02 9.10 -4.22
C TYR A 24 -19.36 9.44 -2.88
N ALA A 25 -18.59 8.52 -2.29
CA ALA A 25 -17.93 8.72 -1.00
C ALA A 25 -16.50 8.16 -1.04
N PRO A 26 -15.58 8.83 -1.77
CA PRO A 26 -14.17 8.45 -1.78
C PRO A 26 -13.55 8.66 -0.39
N LEU A 27 -12.57 7.80 -0.05
CA LEU A 27 -11.78 7.95 1.18
C LEU A 27 -10.53 8.80 0.94
N LEU A 28 -9.89 8.63 -0.22
CA LEU A 28 -8.71 9.36 -0.63
C LEU A 28 -9.07 10.60 -1.47
N PRO A 29 -8.38 11.74 -1.26
CA PRO A 29 -7.27 11.94 -0.32
C PRO A 29 -7.74 12.05 1.15
N LEU A 30 -6.88 11.58 2.07
CA LEU A 30 -7.10 11.66 3.52
C LEU A 30 -6.88 13.08 4.04
N PRO A 31 -7.68 13.55 5.02
CA PRO A 31 -7.45 14.87 5.63
C PRO A 31 -6.19 14.84 6.49
N LYS A 32 -5.25 15.77 6.26
CA LYS A 32 -4.04 15.90 7.08
C LYS A 32 -4.33 16.25 8.54
N LYS A 33 -5.44 16.94 8.79
CA LYS A 33 -5.92 17.28 10.13
C LYS A 33 -7.02 16.34 10.57
N ALA A 34 -6.72 15.52 11.57
CA ALA A 34 -7.63 14.58 12.20
C ALA A 34 -7.43 14.64 13.72
N GLY A 35 -8.33 14.04 14.49
CA GLY A 35 -8.12 13.86 15.93
C GLY A 35 -7.06 12.79 16.18
N LYS A 36 -7.29 11.58 15.66
CA LYS A 36 -6.42 10.43 15.91
C LYS A 36 -6.49 9.42 14.77
N ILE A 37 -5.33 8.95 14.32
CA ILE A 37 -5.22 8.03 13.18
C ILE A 37 -4.40 6.80 13.56
N LEU A 38 -4.71 5.68 12.94
CA LEU A 38 -3.95 4.44 13.07
C LEU A 38 -3.07 4.22 11.84
N VAL A 39 -1.80 3.90 12.07
CA VAL A 39 -0.93 3.32 11.05
C VAL A 39 -0.59 1.90 11.51
N ALA A 40 -0.81 0.92 10.65
CA ALA A 40 -0.65 -0.49 10.99
C ALA A 40 0.01 -1.30 9.87
N GLY A 41 0.39 -2.53 10.18
CA GLY A 41 0.93 -3.51 9.25
C GLY A 41 2.47 -3.55 9.23
N SER A 42 2.99 -4.74 8.90
CA SER A 42 4.41 -5.11 8.94
C SER A 42 5.33 -4.29 8.02
N HIS A 43 4.76 -3.55 7.07
CA HIS A 43 5.51 -2.75 6.10
C HIS A 43 5.41 -1.24 6.37
N ALA A 44 4.62 -0.82 7.36
CA ALA A 44 4.44 0.60 7.65
C ALA A 44 5.73 1.26 8.13
N ASP A 45 6.50 0.58 8.99
CA ASP A 45 7.75 1.10 9.54
C ASP A 45 8.95 0.20 9.23
N ASN A 46 9.06 -0.25 7.97
CA ASN A 46 10.14 -1.15 7.53
C ASN A 46 10.71 -0.71 6.18
N LEU A 47 11.85 -0.01 6.22
CA LEU A 47 12.53 0.56 5.06
C LEU A 47 13.04 -0.52 4.11
N GLY A 48 13.59 -1.61 4.65
CA GLY A 48 14.02 -2.76 3.89
C GLY A 48 12.90 -3.39 3.06
N ASN A 49 11.73 -3.59 3.69
CA ASN A 49 10.58 -4.18 3.02
C ASN A 49 10.02 -3.30 1.89
N GLN A 50 9.95 -1.96 2.07
CA GLN A 50 9.50 -1.07 0.98
C GLN A 50 10.52 -0.96 -0.17
N CYS A 51 11.78 -1.33 0.06
CA CYS A 51 12.80 -1.39 -0.98
C CYS A 51 12.79 -2.73 -1.74
N GLY A 52 12.61 -3.85 -1.05
CA GLY A 52 12.64 -5.19 -1.64
C GLY A 52 14.06 -5.72 -1.93
N GLY A 53 14.14 -6.71 -2.83
CA GLY A 53 15.42 -7.32 -3.23
C GLY A 53 16.36 -6.34 -3.92
N TRP A 54 17.62 -6.73 -4.09
CA TRP A 54 18.68 -5.90 -4.68
C TRP A 54 18.92 -4.56 -3.97
N THR A 55 18.55 -4.46 -2.69
CA THR A 55 18.79 -3.27 -1.88
C THR A 55 19.76 -3.58 -0.76
N ILE A 56 20.97 -3.02 -0.85
CA ILE A 56 22.12 -3.27 0.03
C ILE A 56 22.65 -4.70 -0.06
N THR A 57 21.80 -5.70 0.10
CA THR A 57 22.11 -7.12 -0.09
C THR A 57 21.38 -7.67 -1.31
N TRP A 58 21.79 -8.86 -1.76
CA TRP A 58 21.20 -9.51 -2.94
C TRP A 58 19.70 -9.76 -2.78
N GLN A 59 19.31 -10.43 -1.69
CA GLN A 59 17.90 -10.73 -1.41
C GLN A 59 17.14 -9.53 -0.84
N GLY A 60 17.83 -8.45 -0.49
CA GLY A 60 17.31 -7.42 0.39
C GLY A 60 17.18 -7.92 1.82
N GLU A 61 16.97 -7.01 2.76
CA GLU A 61 16.82 -7.36 4.18
C GLU A 61 15.81 -6.43 4.84
N PRO A 62 14.93 -6.95 5.72
CA PRO A 62 14.00 -6.13 6.49
C PRO A 62 14.74 -5.23 7.48
N GLY A 63 14.07 -4.18 7.93
CA GLY A 63 14.53 -3.27 8.98
C GLY A 63 14.96 -1.90 8.45
N ASN A 64 15.32 -1.02 9.40
CA ASN A 64 15.52 0.41 9.13
C ASN A 64 16.99 0.85 9.18
N ASN A 65 17.90 -0.06 9.53
CA ASN A 65 19.30 0.28 9.82
C ASN A 65 20.26 0.02 8.65
N ASN A 66 19.76 -0.53 7.53
CA ASN A 66 20.60 -0.98 6.41
C ASN A 66 20.90 0.14 5.41
N THR A 67 20.05 1.17 5.32
CA THR A 67 20.24 2.32 4.42
C THR A 67 19.50 3.56 4.94
N ALA A 68 19.76 4.72 4.35
CA ALA A 68 19.08 5.97 4.67
C ALA A 68 17.83 6.16 3.80
N GLY A 69 16.69 6.44 4.43
CA GLY A 69 15.43 6.69 3.76
C GLY A 69 14.34 7.09 4.76
N THR A 70 13.11 7.19 4.26
CA THR A 70 11.92 7.52 5.05
C THR A 70 10.92 6.39 4.91
N THR A 71 10.53 5.79 6.04
CA THR A 71 9.46 4.77 6.07
C THR A 71 8.10 5.41 5.80
N ILE A 72 7.11 4.62 5.39
CA ILE A 72 5.73 5.12 5.19
C ILE A 72 5.16 5.70 6.50
N LEU A 73 5.41 5.07 7.66
CA LEU A 73 5.03 5.60 8.96
C LEU A 73 5.67 6.97 9.23
N SER A 74 6.97 7.09 8.95
CA SER A 74 7.70 8.36 9.16
C SER A 74 7.18 9.46 8.24
N ALA A 75 6.88 9.12 6.98
CA ALA A 75 6.28 10.02 6.01
C ALA A 75 4.86 10.47 6.42
N ILE A 76 4.04 9.57 6.95
CA ILE A 76 2.71 9.91 7.46
C ILE A 76 2.85 10.91 8.63
N LYS A 77 3.73 10.61 9.60
CA LYS A 77 3.98 11.48 10.76
C LYS A 77 4.47 12.88 10.36
N SER A 78 5.27 13.01 9.30
CA SER A 78 5.74 14.31 8.80
C SER A 78 4.70 15.07 7.98
N THR A 79 3.66 14.39 7.49
CA THR A 79 2.68 14.96 6.56
C THR A 79 1.42 15.46 7.27
N VAL A 80 1.00 14.80 8.34
CA VAL A 80 -0.20 15.18 9.08
C VAL A 80 -0.02 16.47 9.89
N ASP A 81 -1.13 17.14 10.20
CA ASP A 81 -1.16 18.32 11.06
C ASP A 81 -0.55 17.98 12.44
N PRO A 82 0.27 18.87 13.04
CA PRO A 82 0.89 18.62 14.35
C PRO A 82 -0.09 18.30 15.49
N GLY A 83 -1.37 18.69 15.36
CA GLY A 83 -2.44 18.34 16.30
C GLY A 83 -3.04 16.94 16.09
N THR A 84 -2.68 16.24 15.02
CA THR A 84 -3.17 14.88 14.73
C THR A 84 -2.35 13.85 15.49
N GLN A 85 -3.00 13.05 16.33
CA GLN A 85 -2.33 11.95 17.02
C GLN A 85 -2.14 10.76 16.06
N VAL A 86 -0.89 10.36 15.83
CA VAL A 86 -0.55 9.15 15.05
C VAL A 86 -0.21 7.99 15.98
N VAL A 87 -1.04 6.95 16.00
CA VAL A 87 -0.74 5.69 16.69
C VAL A 87 -0.19 4.69 15.71
N TYR A 88 0.96 4.09 16.03
CA TYR A 88 1.51 2.97 15.29
C TYR A 88 1.30 1.68 16.07
N ALA A 89 0.73 0.67 15.42
CA ALA A 89 0.67 -0.69 15.92
C ALA A 89 0.85 -1.64 14.74
N GLU A 90 1.92 -2.42 14.73
CA GLU A 90 2.22 -3.30 13.58
C GLU A 90 1.10 -4.33 13.35
N ASN A 91 0.68 -5.02 14.40
CA ASN A 91 -0.34 -6.07 14.36
C ASN A 91 -1.33 -5.85 15.53
N PRO A 92 -2.21 -4.84 15.45
CA PRO A 92 -3.13 -4.52 16.54
C PRO A 92 -4.19 -5.61 16.68
N ASP A 93 -4.61 -5.89 17.92
CA ASP A 93 -5.80 -6.70 18.16
C ASP A 93 -7.09 -5.90 17.97
N ARG A 94 -8.21 -6.61 17.78
CA ARG A 94 -9.51 -6.00 17.53
C ARG A 94 -9.97 -5.06 18.64
N SER A 95 -9.74 -5.44 19.90
CA SER A 95 -10.17 -4.61 21.03
C SER A 95 -9.44 -3.27 21.10
N ALA A 96 -8.15 -3.25 20.77
CA ALA A 96 -7.34 -2.04 20.70
C ALA A 96 -7.73 -1.14 19.52
N VAL A 97 -8.14 -1.72 18.39
CA VAL A 97 -8.67 -0.94 17.26
C VAL A 97 -10.02 -0.32 17.62
N ASP A 98 -10.96 -1.13 18.13
CA ASP A 98 -12.33 -0.69 18.45
C ASP A 98 -12.34 0.39 19.55
N ALA A 99 -11.52 0.22 20.61
CA ALA A 99 -11.40 1.22 21.68
C ALA A 99 -10.58 2.46 21.28
N GLY A 100 -9.96 2.43 20.09
CA GLY A 100 -9.02 3.46 19.66
C GLY A 100 -9.68 4.73 19.14
N GLU A 101 -10.95 4.69 18.74
CA GLU A 101 -11.72 5.81 18.18
C GLU A 101 -10.94 6.58 17.08
N TYR A 102 -10.40 5.83 16.11
CA TYR A 102 -9.62 6.39 15.01
C TYR A 102 -10.51 7.02 13.94
N ASP A 103 -10.13 8.19 13.43
CA ASP A 103 -10.82 8.84 12.30
C ASP A 103 -10.67 8.04 11.00
N TYR A 104 -9.49 7.46 10.79
CA TYR A 104 -9.17 6.53 9.71
C TYR A 104 -7.90 5.74 10.04
N ALA A 105 -7.66 4.69 9.26
CA ALA A 105 -6.45 3.88 9.34
C ALA A 105 -5.71 3.78 7.99
N VAL A 106 -4.39 3.70 8.05
CA VAL A 106 -3.51 3.31 6.94
C VAL A 106 -2.85 1.99 7.29
N VAL A 107 -3.15 0.94 6.53
CA VAL A 107 -2.63 -0.41 6.74
C VAL A 107 -1.64 -0.74 5.62
N VAL A 108 -0.38 -1.02 5.97
CA VAL A 108 0.71 -1.24 5.03
C VAL A 108 1.29 -2.64 5.22
N PHE A 109 1.18 -3.49 4.21
CA PHE A 109 1.73 -4.85 4.21
C PHE A 109 2.20 -5.25 2.82
N GLY A 110 2.85 -6.40 2.70
CA GLY A 110 3.47 -6.78 1.44
C GLY A 110 4.22 -8.09 1.44
N GLU A 111 4.83 -8.37 0.29
CA GLU A 111 5.83 -9.42 0.15
C GLU A 111 7.12 -9.02 0.88
N PRO A 112 7.77 -9.93 1.64
CA PRO A 112 9.13 -9.68 2.11
C PRO A 112 10.10 -9.53 0.92
N PRO A 113 11.30 -8.95 1.12
CA PRO A 113 12.31 -8.87 0.08
C PRO A 113 12.67 -10.24 -0.51
N TYR A 114 12.83 -10.29 -1.83
CA TYR A 114 13.31 -11.46 -2.58
C TYR A 114 14.03 -11.02 -3.85
N ALA A 115 14.93 -11.87 -4.34
CA ALA A 115 15.57 -11.74 -5.65
C ALA A 115 15.69 -13.11 -6.33
N GLU A 116 15.44 -13.12 -7.64
CA GLU A 116 15.60 -14.29 -8.52
C GLU A 116 14.76 -15.50 -8.03
N THR A 117 15.35 -16.69 -7.95
CA THR A 117 14.66 -17.94 -7.61
C THR A 117 14.00 -17.92 -6.23
N ALA A 118 14.51 -17.12 -5.29
CA ALA A 118 13.86 -16.94 -3.99
C ALA A 118 12.48 -16.28 -4.10
N GLY A 119 12.22 -15.59 -5.21
CA GLY A 119 10.92 -15.00 -5.54
C GLY A 119 9.95 -15.95 -6.24
N ASP A 120 10.34 -17.16 -6.62
CA ASP A 120 9.45 -18.10 -7.30
C ASP A 120 8.33 -18.53 -6.33
N ASN A 121 7.09 -18.24 -6.70
CA ASN A 121 5.93 -18.48 -5.85
C ASN A 121 4.69 -18.79 -6.71
N LEU A 122 4.14 -19.99 -6.56
CA LEU A 122 2.97 -20.45 -7.31
C LEU A 122 1.63 -20.01 -6.69
N ASN A 123 1.64 -19.62 -5.41
CA ASN A 123 0.42 -19.26 -4.69
C ASN A 123 0.10 -17.77 -4.79
N LEU A 124 1.13 -16.91 -4.88
CA LEU A 124 1.03 -15.45 -5.02
C LEU A 124 0.00 -14.80 -4.06
N THR A 125 -0.11 -15.31 -2.82
CA THR A 125 -1.01 -14.77 -1.80
C THR A 125 -0.35 -13.64 -1.02
N ILE A 126 -1.16 -12.76 -0.44
CA ILE A 126 -0.67 -11.79 0.55
C ILE A 126 -0.09 -12.58 1.76
N PRO A 127 1.15 -12.32 2.20
CA PRO A 127 1.71 -12.97 3.38
C PRO A 127 1.01 -12.58 4.68
N GLU A 128 0.86 -13.53 5.59
CA GLU A 128 0.47 -13.23 6.97
C GLU A 128 1.55 -12.40 7.69
N PRO A 129 1.18 -11.50 8.62
CA PRO A 129 -0.16 -11.29 9.18
C PRO A 129 -1.06 -10.32 8.37
N GLY A 130 -0.72 -10.01 7.10
CA GLY A 130 -1.43 -9.02 6.28
C GLY A 130 -2.95 -9.20 6.24
N PRO A 131 -3.47 -10.36 5.79
CA PRO A 131 -4.91 -10.64 5.78
C PRO A 131 -5.58 -10.44 7.15
N ALA A 132 -4.97 -10.93 8.23
CA ALA A 132 -5.51 -10.79 9.58
C ALA A 132 -5.58 -9.32 10.04
N VAL A 133 -4.55 -8.52 9.74
CA VAL A 133 -4.52 -7.09 10.08
C VAL A 133 -5.55 -6.31 9.24
N ILE A 134 -5.70 -6.62 7.95
CA ILE A 134 -6.72 -6.00 7.09
C ILE A 134 -8.11 -6.23 7.69
N GLN A 135 -8.45 -7.48 8.01
CA GLN A 135 -9.76 -7.80 8.59
C GLN A 135 -9.96 -7.07 9.93
N THR A 136 -8.97 -7.15 10.81
CA THR A 136 -9.05 -6.54 12.15
C THR A 136 -9.26 -5.02 12.08
N VAL A 137 -8.53 -4.33 11.21
CA VAL A 137 -8.56 -2.86 11.13
C VAL A 137 -9.71 -2.36 10.26
N CYS A 138 -9.85 -2.88 9.04
CA CYS A 138 -10.77 -2.35 8.03
C CYS A 138 -12.25 -2.65 8.30
N GLU A 139 -12.54 -3.66 9.13
CA GLU A 139 -13.90 -3.89 9.60
C GLU A 139 -14.32 -2.95 10.73
N SER A 140 -13.36 -2.32 11.42
CA SER A 140 -13.59 -1.46 12.57
C SER A 140 -13.58 0.02 12.20
N VAL A 141 -12.59 0.44 11.40
CA VAL A 141 -12.36 1.83 11.00
C VAL A 141 -12.18 1.92 9.50
N LYS A 142 -12.59 3.05 8.91
CA LYS A 142 -12.33 3.33 7.49
C LYS A 142 -10.84 3.18 7.19
N CYS A 143 -10.49 2.33 6.24
CA CYS A 143 -9.09 2.00 6.00
C CYS A 143 -8.66 2.23 4.55
N VAL A 144 -7.45 2.76 4.40
CA VAL A 144 -6.64 2.62 3.20
C VAL A 144 -5.70 1.44 3.40
N VAL A 145 -5.70 0.52 2.46
CA VAL A 145 -4.67 -0.50 2.36
C VAL A 145 -3.63 -0.09 1.31
N VAL A 146 -2.36 -0.12 1.70
CA VAL A 146 -1.20 0.07 0.82
C VAL A 146 -0.46 -1.27 0.72
N LEU A 147 -0.49 -1.89 -0.47
CA LEU A 147 0.22 -3.13 -0.76
C LEU A 147 1.60 -2.84 -1.34
N ILE A 148 2.63 -3.36 -0.67
CA ILE A 148 4.02 -3.40 -1.13
C ILE A 148 4.29 -4.76 -1.77
N SER A 149 4.55 -4.81 -3.07
CA SER A 149 4.78 -6.08 -3.76
C SER A 149 5.60 -5.90 -5.04
N GLY A 150 6.34 -6.93 -5.45
CA GLY A 150 7.02 -6.92 -6.74
C GLY A 150 6.07 -7.15 -7.93
N ARG A 151 4.82 -7.55 -7.65
CA ARG A 151 3.87 -8.11 -8.63
C ARG A 151 2.42 -8.11 -8.09
N PRO A 152 1.41 -8.35 -8.96
CA PRO A 152 0.05 -8.64 -8.53
C PRO A 152 -0.02 -9.89 -7.63
N LEU A 153 -0.84 -9.83 -6.58
CA LEU A 153 -1.11 -10.93 -5.65
C LEU A 153 -2.62 -11.25 -5.61
N VAL A 154 -2.98 -12.37 -5.01
CA VAL A 154 -4.38 -12.71 -4.69
C VAL A 154 -4.91 -11.70 -3.66
N VAL A 155 -5.80 -10.81 -4.12
CA VAL A 155 -6.39 -9.75 -3.29
C VAL A 155 -7.92 -9.79 -3.24
N GLU A 156 -8.56 -10.44 -4.21
CA GLU A 156 -10.03 -10.48 -4.37
C GLU A 156 -10.80 -10.78 -3.08
N PRO A 157 -10.38 -11.75 -2.23
CA PRO A 157 -11.08 -12.05 -0.98
C PRO A 157 -11.17 -10.88 0.01
N TYR A 158 -10.24 -9.92 -0.08
CA TYR A 158 -10.10 -8.82 0.88
C TYR A 158 -10.60 -7.48 0.34
N ILE A 159 -10.80 -7.37 -0.99
CA ILE A 159 -11.27 -6.12 -1.63
C ILE A 159 -12.58 -5.63 -1.01
N GLY A 160 -13.46 -6.54 -0.56
CA GLY A 160 -14.75 -6.18 0.04
C GLY A 160 -14.63 -5.35 1.33
N VAL A 161 -13.65 -5.65 2.18
CA VAL A 161 -13.49 -5.00 3.50
C VAL A 161 -12.69 -3.70 3.44
N MET A 162 -11.80 -3.55 2.45
CA MET A 162 -11.01 -2.33 2.27
C MET A 162 -11.87 -1.16 1.78
N ASP A 163 -11.74 0.04 2.34
CA ASP A 163 -12.40 1.21 1.74
C ASP A 163 -11.61 1.73 0.56
N ALA A 164 -10.28 1.81 0.67
CA ALA A 164 -9.39 2.15 -0.43
C ALA A 164 -8.22 1.16 -0.53
N PHE A 165 -7.73 0.93 -1.74
CA PHE A 165 -6.66 -0.02 -2.02
C PHE A 165 -5.65 0.58 -3.00
N VAL A 166 -4.38 0.61 -2.61
CA VAL A 166 -3.27 1.17 -3.38
C VAL A 166 -2.22 0.10 -3.60
N ALA A 167 -1.87 -0.15 -4.86
CA ALA A 167 -0.67 -0.91 -5.21
C ALA A 167 0.52 0.05 -5.24
N ALA A 168 1.45 -0.13 -4.31
CA ALA A 168 2.63 0.72 -4.15
C ALA A 168 3.92 0.12 -4.71
N TRP A 169 3.85 -1.12 -5.20
CA TRP A 169 4.99 -1.84 -5.75
C TRP A 169 6.14 -1.98 -4.73
N LEU A 170 7.38 -1.76 -5.15
CA LEU A 170 8.54 -1.61 -4.27
C LEU A 170 9.04 -0.15 -4.37
N PRO A 171 8.51 0.79 -3.56
CA PRO A 171 8.75 2.22 -3.75
C PRO A 171 10.16 2.69 -3.36
N GLY A 172 11.03 1.84 -2.80
CA GLY A 172 12.40 2.23 -2.46
C GLY A 172 12.47 3.16 -1.25
N SER A 173 13.48 4.03 -1.18
CA SER A 173 13.83 4.75 0.05
C SER A 173 12.94 5.94 0.41
N GLU A 174 12.12 6.43 -0.52
CA GLU A 174 11.42 7.72 -0.38
C GLU A 174 9.92 7.54 -0.09
N GLY A 175 9.60 6.99 1.09
CA GLY A 175 8.22 6.74 1.52
C GLY A 175 7.32 7.98 1.56
N GLN A 176 7.91 9.18 1.57
CA GLN A 176 7.19 10.45 1.43
C GLN A 176 6.39 10.52 0.12
N GLY A 177 6.84 9.87 -0.97
CA GLY A 177 6.07 9.80 -2.21
C GLY A 177 4.74 9.05 -2.05
N VAL A 178 4.63 8.14 -1.09
CA VAL A 178 3.35 7.48 -0.73
C VAL A 178 2.44 8.47 -0.01
N ALA A 179 2.95 9.16 1.01
CA ALA A 179 2.16 10.14 1.75
C ALA A 179 1.68 11.31 0.86
N ASP A 180 2.49 11.75 -0.10
CA ASP A 180 2.16 12.83 -1.06
C ASP A 180 0.80 12.62 -1.73
N VAL A 181 0.48 11.41 -2.17
CA VAL A 181 -0.80 11.12 -2.84
C VAL A 181 -1.88 10.66 -1.88
N LEU A 182 -1.51 10.02 -0.76
CA LEU A 182 -2.49 9.63 0.26
C LEU A 182 -3.17 10.85 0.88
N PHE A 183 -2.42 11.94 1.06
CA PHE A 183 -2.90 13.18 1.67
C PHE A 183 -3.17 14.30 0.65
N GLY A 184 -3.16 13.98 -0.64
CA GLY A 184 -3.63 14.89 -1.69
C GLY A 184 -2.70 16.05 -2.03
N ASP A 185 -1.42 16.02 -1.66
CA ASP A 185 -0.44 16.98 -2.22
C ASP A 185 -0.31 16.81 -3.74
N TYR A 186 -0.50 15.57 -4.20
CA TYR A 186 -0.60 15.21 -5.61
C TYR A 186 -1.76 14.24 -5.84
N GLY A 187 -2.24 14.20 -7.07
CA GLY A 187 -3.23 13.22 -7.51
C GLY A 187 -2.60 11.85 -7.84
N PHE A 188 -3.36 10.77 -7.62
CA PHE A 188 -3.02 9.46 -8.17
C PHE A 188 -3.10 9.49 -9.70
N THR A 189 -2.04 9.02 -10.36
CA THR A 189 -1.93 9.01 -11.83
C THR A 189 -1.44 7.67 -12.39
N GLY A 190 -0.89 6.79 -11.55
CA GLY A 190 -0.37 5.49 -11.97
C GLY A 190 -1.45 4.61 -12.59
N LYS A 191 -1.04 3.82 -13.58
CA LYS A 191 -1.85 2.82 -14.26
C LYS A 191 -1.14 1.47 -14.17
N LEU A 192 -1.91 0.40 -14.04
CA LEU A 192 -1.39 -0.96 -13.93
C LEU A 192 -0.54 -1.32 -15.16
N PRO A 193 0.78 -1.56 -15.00
CA PRO A 193 1.64 -2.02 -16.08
C PRO A 193 1.52 -3.53 -16.31
N ARG A 194 0.73 -4.24 -15.49
CA ARG A 194 0.46 -5.67 -15.59
C ARG A 194 -1.01 -5.97 -15.28
N THR A 195 -1.53 -7.03 -15.87
CA THR A 195 -2.84 -7.58 -15.52
C THR A 195 -2.87 -8.03 -14.06
N TRP A 196 -3.93 -7.68 -13.32
CA TRP A 196 -4.20 -8.24 -11.99
C TRP A 196 -5.19 -9.40 -12.12
N PHE A 197 -4.75 -10.62 -11.78
CA PHE A 197 -5.56 -11.83 -11.87
C PHE A 197 -6.55 -11.94 -10.69
N ARG A 198 -7.62 -12.73 -10.88
CA ARG A 198 -8.56 -13.13 -9.83
C ARG A 198 -8.01 -14.30 -9.01
N SER A 199 -7.58 -15.36 -9.71
CA SER A 199 -6.95 -16.55 -9.16
C SER A 199 -5.64 -16.84 -9.90
N VAL A 200 -4.69 -17.48 -9.22
CA VAL A 200 -3.45 -17.99 -9.83
C VAL A 200 -3.72 -19.07 -10.88
N ASP A 201 -4.87 -19.74 -10.84
CA ASP A 201 -5.27 -20.74 -11.84
C ASP A 201 -5.49 -20.15 -13.23
N GLN A 202 -5.65 -18.82 -13.33
CA GLN A 202 -5.74 -18.11 -14.60
C GLN A 202 -4.37 -17.92 -15.27
N LEU A 203 -3.26 -18.19 -14.56
CA LEU A 203 -1.93 -17.88 -15.07
C LEU A 203 -1.42 -18.97 -16.04
N PRO A 204 -0.74 -18.59 -17.14
CA PRO A 204 -0.48 -17.22 -17.60
C PRO A 204 -1.70 -16.58 -18.27
N MET A 205 -2.01 -15.32 -17.92
CA MET A 205 -3.05 -14.51 -18.57
C MET A 205 -2.57 -13.07 -18.77
N ASN A 206 -2.55 -12.62 -20.03
CA ASN A 206 -2.05 -11.31 -20.44
C ASN A 206 -3.08 -10.58 -21.32
N VAL A 207 -2.93 -9.26 -21.40
CA VAL A 207 -3.78 -8.43 -22.25
C VAL A 207 -3.69 -8.90 -23.71
N GLY A 208 -4.85 -9.18 -24.31
CA GLY A 208 -4.96 -9.70 -25.67
C GLY A 208 -5.21 -11.21 -25.77
N ASP A 209 -5.11 -11.96 -24.68
CA ASP A 209 -5.45 -13.39 -24.68
C ASP A 209 -6.97 -13.61 -24.85
N GLU A 210 -7.38 -14.68 -25.52
CA GLU A 210 -8.81 -14.98 -25.75
C GLU A 210 -9.59 -15.22 -24.44
N HIS A 211 -8.91 -15.71 -23.40
CA HIS A 211 -9.48 -16.03 -22.08
C HIS A 211 -9.20 -14.91 -21.05
N TYR A 212 -9.03 -13.66 -21.51
CA TYR A 212 -8.70 -12.51 -20.66
C TYR A 212 -9.85 -12.09 -19.73
N ASP A 213 -9.82 -12.55 -18.47
CA ASP A 213 -10.77 -12.20 -17.40
C ASP A 213 -10.05 -11.69 -16.13
N PRO A 214 -9.57 -10.44 -16.15
CA PRO A 214 -8.80 -9.89 -15.03
C PRO A 214 -9.70 -9.38 -13.89
N LEU A 215 -9.15 -9.38 -12.66
CA LEU A 215 -9.72 -8.62 -11.55
C LEU A 215 -9.59 -7.11 -11.80
N PHE A 216 -8.38 -6.69 -12.19
CA PHE A 216 -8.12 -5.34 -12.68
C PHE A 216 -7.35 -5.44 -14.01
N PRO A 217 -7.88 -4.88 -15.11
CA PRO A 217 -7.24 -5.01 -16.42
C PRO A 217 -5.94 -4.21 -16.50
N PHE A 218 -5.08 -4.57 -17.46
CA PHE A 218 -3.91 -3.77 -17.83
C PHE A 218 -4.33 -2.31 -18.12
N GLY A 219 -3.55 -1.34 -17.64
CA GLY A 219 -3.85 0.08 -17.79
C GLY A 219 -4.92 0.60 -16.82
N PHE A 220 -5.49 -0.21 -15.94
CA PHE A 220 -6.42 0.24 -14.91
C PHE A 220 -5.74 1.10 -13.84
N GLY A 221 -6.45 2.06 -13.28
CA GLY A 221 -5.98 2.87 -12.16
C GLY A 221 -6.91 4.07 -11.99
N LEU A 222 -7.50 4.22 -10.81
CA LEU A 222 -8.31 5.38 -10.46
C LEU A 222 -7.40 6.60 -10.28
N THR A 223 -7.98 7.79 -10.44
CA THR A 223 -7.28 9.05 -10.27
C THR A 223 -7.88 9.84 -9.11
N THR A 224 -7.08 10.72 -8.52
CA THR A 224 -7.54 11.76 -7.60
C THR A 224 -6.99 13.11 -8.06
N GLU A 225 -7.62 14.18 -7.61
CA GLU A 225 -7.10 15.54 -7.79
C GLU A 225 -6.32 15.96 -6.54
N ALA A 226 -5.34 16.86 -6.72
CA ALA A 226 -4.63 17.45 -5.59
C ALA A 226 -5.59 18.36 -4.78
N THR A 227 -5.49 18.29 -3.45
CA THR A 227 -6.18 19.18 -2.52
C THR A 227 -5.31 20.40 -2.25
N LYS A 228 -5.91 21.60 -2.40
CA LYS A 228 -5.25 22.87 -2.06
C LYS A 228 -5.11 23.07 -0.57
#